data_AF-A0A844GHW3-F1
#
_entry.id   AF-A0A844GHW3-F1
#
_cell.length_a   1.000
_cell.length_b   1.000
_cell.length_c   1.000
_cell.angle_alpha   90.00
_cell.angle_beta   90.00
_cell.angle_gamma   90.00
#
_symmetry.space_group_name_H-M   'P 1'
#
loop_
_entity.id
_entity.type
_entity.pdbx_description
1 polymer ?
#
loop_
_entity_poly.entity_id
_entity_poly.type
_entity_poly.pdbx_seq_one_letter_code
_entity_poly.pdbx_strand_id
1 'polypeptide(L)'
;MKSKTCAYCKREFFGEVKRTAEHIFPQTLLQLYPEQDVSFTPEKIFKDNSGLTIADVCAGCNNGALSELDSYGGELIKKQFKDEIDYDMKDAVIEKTIEYDLFAKWILKIAYNYFRSRKIECSFMEEYIPCILQNVELSDNFDIFMGLHINTTPVLEEVYNYQPLQICENPKLRGTSIGIEFLFKLPHNFNSITIPENESTLAIRFGNAVMYVIFWKKDCPVELKK
;
A
#
# COMPACT_ATOMS: atom_id res chain seq x y z
N MET A 1 13.28 -21.07 5.34
CA MET A 1 12.45 -22.16 5.91
C MET A 1 11.00 -21.86 5.58
N LYS A 2 10.20 -22.84 5.17
CA LYS A 2 8.77 -22.61 4.89
C LYS A 2 8.04 -22.39 6.23
N SER A 3 7.19 -21.36 6.33
CA SER A 3 6.38 -21.13 7.55
C SER A 3 5.57 -22.38 7.89
N LYS A 4 5.44 -22.71 9.17
CA LYS A 4 4.64 -23.85 9.64
C LYS A 4 3.20 -23.46 9.98
N THR A 5 2.93 -22.18 10.15
CA THR A 5 1.64 -21.61 10.55
C THR A 5 1.18 -20.54 9.57
N CYS A 6 -0.13 -20.34 9.49
CA CYS A 6 -0.72 -19.23 8.76
C CYS A 6 -0.31 -17.90 9.40
N ALA A 7 0.17 -16.94 8.59
CA ALA A 7 0.59 -15.63 9.09
C ALA A 7 -0.53 -14.87 9.82
N TYR A 8 -1.77 -15.07 9.39
CA TYR A 8 -2.98 -14.42 9.91
C TYR A 8 -3.56 -15.16 11.12
N CYS A 9 -4.22 -16.30 10.90
CA CYS A 9 -4.91 -17.01 12.00
C CYS A 9 -4.01 -17.85 12.90
N LYS A 10 -2.68 -17.87 12.64
CA LYS A 10 -1.67 -18.64 13.39
C LYS A 10 -1.88 -20.15 13.47
N ARG A 11 -2.92 -20.71 12.83
CA ARG A 11 -3.15 -22.17 12.73
C ARG A 11 -2.04 -22.85 11.94
N GLU A 12 -1.62 -24.02 12.41
CA GLU A 12 -0.64 -24.87 11.71
C GLU A 12 -1.19 -25.38 10.38
N PHE A 13 -0.30 -25.47 9.38
CA PHE A 13 -0.62 -26.09 8.10
C PHE A 13 -0.64 -27.61 8.23
N PHE A 14 -1.75 -28.14 8.72
CA PHE A 14 -1.97 -29.58 8.88
C PHE A 14 -3.43 -29.96 8.57
N GLY A 15 -3.63 -31.17 8.03
CA GLY A 15 -4.95 -31.69 7.68
C GLY A 15 -5.69 -30.78 6.69
N GLU A 16 -6.83 -30.24 7.12
CA GLU A 16 -7.71 -29.39 6.30
C GLU A 16 -7.18 -27.97 6.11
N VAL A 17 -6.21 -27.52 6.90
CA VAL A 17 -5.62 -26.18 6.81
C VAL A 17 -4.57 -26.17 5.69
N LYS A 18 -5.05 -26.03 4.45
CA LYS A 18 -4.20 -25.96 3.26
C LYS A 18 -3.53 -24.60 3.15
N ARG A 19 -2.26 -24.62 2.75
CA ARG A 19 -1.46 -23.43 2.43
C ARG A 19 -1.80 -22.91 1.05
N THR A 20 -1.89 -21.59 0.91
CA THR A 20 -2.10 -20.87 -0.34
C THR A 20 -1.03 -19.79 -0.52
N ALA A 21 -0.97 -19.25 -1.73
CA ALA A 21 -0.21 -18.04 -2.03
C ALA A 21 -1.17 -16.85 -2.07
N GLU A 22 -0.84 -15.81 -1.33
CA GLU A 22 -1.59 -14.56 -1.26
C GLU A 22 -0.88 -13.52 -2.12
N HIS A 23 -1.62 -12.80 -2.97
CA HIS A 23 -1.05 -11.67 -3.70
C HIS A 23 -0.86 -10.45 -2.79
N ILE A 24 0.21 -9.69 -3.01
CA ILE A 24 0.37 -8.41 -2.31
C ILE A 24 -0.55 -7.37 -2.92
N PHE A 25 -0.44 -7.16 -4.24
CA PHE A 25 -1.45 -6.44 -5.00
C PHE A 25 -2.55 -7.42 -5.42
N PRO A 26 -3.82 -7.15 -5.13
CA PRO A 26 -4.90 -8.04 -5.51
C PRO A 26 -4.87 -8.39 -7.00
N GLN A 27 -5.21 -9.63 -7.36
CA GLN A 27 -5.27 -10.08 -8.75
C GLN A 27 -6.14 -9.15 -9.62
N THR A 28 -7.23 -8.63 -9.06
CA THR A 28 -8.10 -7.65 -9.74
C THR A 28 -7.34 -6.39 -10.13
N LEU A 29 -6.46 -5.85 -9.27
CA LEU A 29 -5.65 -4.68 -9.60
C LEU A 29 -4.62 -5.00 -10.68
N LEU A 30 -3.95 -6.16 -10.59
CA LEU A 30 -2.98 -6.59 -11.60
C LEU A 30 -3.63 -6.74 -12.98
N GLN A 31 -4.90 -7.16 -13.04
CA GLN A 31 -5.67 -7.23 -14.28
C GLN A 31 -6.09 -5.86 -14.83
N LEU A 32 -6.20 -4.84 -13.97
CA LEU A 32 -6.50 -3.46 -14.41
C LEU A 32 -5.27 -2.78 -15.06
N TYR A 33 -4.07 -3.21 -14.67
CA TYR A 33 -2.79 -2.65 -15.13
C TYR A 33 -1.89 -3.76 -15.72
N PRO A 34 -2.31 -4.45 -16.80
CA PRO A 34 -1.57 -5.60 -17.35
C PRO A 34 -0.19 -5.24 -17.90
N GLU A 35 0.06 -3.97 -18.19
CA GLU A 35 1.37 -3.41 -18.56
C GLU A 35 2.39 -3.45 -17.41
N GLN A 36 1.93 -3.65 -16.16
CA GLN A 36 2.79 -3.83 -14.98
C GLN A 36 3.17 -5.31 -14.79
N ASP A 37 3.71 -5.95 -15.83
CA ASP A 37 4.16 -7.36 -15.77
C ASP A 37 5.57 -7.55 -15.17
N VAL A 38 6.16 -6.46 -14.67
CA VAL A 38 7.45 -6.42 -13.98
C VAL A 38 7.27 -5.90 -12.56
N SER A 39 7.65 -6.72 -11.60
CA SER A 39 7.69 -6.33 -10.19
C SER A 39 9.02 -5.68 -9.83
N PHE A 40 8.92 -4.55 -9.13
CA PHE A 40 10.06 -3.79 -8.60
C PHE A 40 10.14 -3.95 -7.09
N THR A 41 11.26 -4.46 -6.62
CA THR A 41 11.60 -4.50 -5.19
C THR A 41 13.00 -3.90 -4.99
N PRO A 42 13.31 -3.33 -3.81
CA PRO A 42 14.64 -2.79 -3.54
C PRO A 42 15.83 -3.69 -3.90
N GLU A 43 15.73 -5.02 -3.78
CA GLU A 43 16.83 -5.94 -4.13
C GLU A 43 16.72 -6.53 -5.54
N LYS A 44 15.53 -6.57 -6.15
CA LYS A 44 15.31 -7.31 -7.40
C LYS A 44 14.22 -6.69 -8.27
N ILE A 45 14.47 -6.75 -9.57
CA ILE A 45 13.49 -6.49 -10.63
C ILE A 45 13.29 -7.80 -11.37
N PHE A 46 12.06 -8.26 -11.52
CA PHE A 46 11.76 -9.51 -12.21
C PHE A 46 10.39 -9.47 -12.88
N LYS A 47 10.26 -10.17 -14.00
CA LYS A 47 8.99 -10.33 -14.70
C LYS A 47 8.11 -11.32 -13.93
N ASP A 48 6.92 -10.91 -13.54
CA ASP A 48 5.90 -11.77 -12.97
C ASP A 48 4.52 -11.50 -13.57
N ASN A 49 4.18 -12.32 -14.57
CA ASN A 49 2.87 -12.25 -15.23
C ASN A 49 1.67 -12.42 -14.27
N SER A 50 1.91 -12.82 -13.02
CA SER A 50 0.91 -13.02 -11.96
C SER A 50 1.07 -12.06 -10.76
N GLY A 51 2.06 -11.17 -10.77
CA GLY A 51 2.40 -10.32 -9.62
C GLY A 51 3.00 -11.04 -8.42
N LEU A 52 3.49 -10.25 -7.46
CA LEU A 52 4.23 -10.71 -6.30
C LEU A 52 3.30 -11.37 -5.26
N THR A 53 3.65 -12.57 -4.84
CA THR A 53 2.87 -13.38 -3.90
C THR A 53 3.67 -13.84 -2.68
N ILE A 54 2.98 -14.20 -1.60
CA ILE A 54 3.55 -14.81 -0.41
C ILE A 54 2.80 -16.10 -0.02
N ALA A 55 3.55 -17.20 0.11
CA ALA A 55 3.01 -18.55 0.32
C ALA A 55 3.07 -18.98 1.80
N ASP A 56 2.35 -18.26 2.66
CA ASP A 56 2.28 -18.52 4.11
C ASP A 56 0.90 -18.19 4.73
N VAL A 57 -0.14 -18.14 3.89
CA VAL A 57 -1.53 -17.93 4.29
C VAL A 57 -2.32 -19.24 4.14
N CYS A 58 -3.33 -19.46 4.97
CA CYS A 58 -4.22 -20.61 4.81
C CYS A 58 -5.43 -20.28 3.93
N ALA A 59 -5.97 -21.30 3.27
CA ALA A 59 -7.12 -21.16 2.36
C ALA A 59 -8.34 -20.50 3.02
N GLY A 60 -8.57 -20.74 4.33
CA GLY A 60 -9.69 -20.11 5.05
C GLY A 60 -9.54 -18.61 5.26
N CYS A 61 -8.31 -18.10 5.44
CA CYS A 61 -8.07 -16.65 5.51
C CYS A 61 -8.09 -16.04 4.10
N ASN A 62 -7.37 -16.67 3.18
CA ASN A 62 -7.21 -16.20 1.80
C ASN A 62 -8.58 -16.10 1.09
N ASN A 63 -9.37 -17.17 1.08
CA ASN A 63 -10.68 -17.21 0.43
C ASN A 63 -11.82 -16.60 1.28
N GLY A 64 -11.50 -16.05 2.46
CA GLY A 64 -12.46 -15.43 3.37
C GLY A 64 -12.26 -13.92 3.41
N ALA A 65 -12.07 -13.38 4.62
CA ALA A 65 -11.90 -11.95 4.87
C ALA A 65 -10.87 -11.27 3.96
N LEU A 66 -9.77 -11.94 3.61
CA LEU A 66 -8.73 -11.34 2.75
C LEU A 66 -9.21 -11.14 1.31
N SER A 67 -9.98 -12.07 0.77
CA SER A 67 -10.56 -11.98 -0.57
C SER A 67 -11.71 -10.96 -0.63
N GLU A 68 -12.46 -10.81 0.45
CA GLU A 68 -13.50 -9.77 0.56
C GLU A 68 -12.89 -8.36 0.52
N LEU A 69 -11.81 -8.12 1.29
CA LEU A 69 -11.07 -6.86 1.25
C LEU A 69 -10.48 -6.56 -0.14
N ASP A 70 -9.94 -7.57 -0.81
CA ASP A 70 -9.42 -7.43 -2.18
C ASP A 70 -10.51 -7.10 -3.20
N SER A 71 -11.69 -7.69 -3.03
CA SER A 71 -12.84 -7.41 -3.89
C SER A 71 -13.30 -5.98 -3.71
N TYR A 72 -13.38 -5.50 -2.47
CA TYR A 72 -13.67 -4.10 -2.16
C TYR A 72 -12.64 -3.15 -2.78
N GLY A 73 -11.35 -3.36 -2.51
CA GLY A 73 -10.29 -2.49 -3.00
C GLY A 73 -10.18 -2.48 -4.52
N GLY A 74 -10.31 -3.65 -5.16
CA GLY A 74 -10.33 -3.78 -6.61
C GLY A 74 -11.47 -2.98 -7.26
N GLU A 75 -12.68 -3.08 -6.72
CA GLU A 75 -13.84 -2.33 -7.22
C GLU A 75 -13.73 -0.82 -6.94
N LEU A 76 -13.20 -0.42 -5.79
CA LEU A 76 -12.94 0.98 -5.44
C LEU A 76 -12.01 1.62 -6.48
N ILE A 77 -10.85 1.00 -6.73
CA ILE A 77 -9.87 1.54 -7.69
C ILE A 77 -10.46 1.55 -9.10
N LYS A 78 -11.08 0.45 -9.52
CA LYS A 78 -11.69 0.34 -10.85
C LYS A 78 -12.72 1.43 -11.13
N LYS A 79 -13.58 1.75 -10.15
CA LYS A 79 -14.68 2.70 -10.31
C LYS A 79 -14.27 4.15 -10.11
N GLN A 80 -13.28 4.41 -9.24
CA GLN A 80 -13.01 5.76 -8.77
C GLN A 80 -11.59 6.26 -9.02
N PHE A 81 -10.59 5.39 -9.23
CA PHE A 81 -9.19 5.81 -9.29
C PHE A 81 -8.41 5.29 -10.51
N LYS A 82 -9.08 4.56 -11.41
CA LYS A 82 -8.49 4.02 -12.63
C LYS A 82 -8.22 5.11 -13.66
N ASP A 83 -9.20 5.96 -13.91
CA ASP A 83 -9.15 6.92 -15.01
C ASP A 83 -8.29 8.13 -14.62
N GLU A 84 -7.44 8.57 -15.54
CA GLU A 84 -6.62 9.77 -15.40
C GLU A 84 -7.46 11.02 -15.14
N ILE A 85 -6.94 11.89 -14.28
CA ILE A 85 -7.52 13.21 -14.07
C ILE A 85 -6.85 14.15 -15.08
N ASP A 86 -7.59 14.48 -16.14
CA ASP A 86 -7.11 15.36 -17.20
C ASP A 86 -6.90 16.79 -16.68
N TYR A 87 -5.92 17.50 -17.26
CA TYR A 87 -5.72 18.93 -17.03
C TYR A 87 -6.97 19.76 -17.36
N ASP A 88 -7.80 19.32 -18.32
CA ASP A 88 -9.07 19.96 -18.63
C ASP A 88 -10.06 19.94 -17.45
N MET A 89 -9.84 19.07 -16.46
CA MET A 89 -10.60 18.99 -15.22
C MET A 89 -10.06 19.87 -14.09
N LYS A 90 -9.06 20.73 -14.34
CA LYS A 90 -8.39 21.55 -13.30
C LYS A 90 -9.33 22.38 -12.41
N ASP A 91 -10.48 22.79 -12.93
CA ASP A 91 -11.49 23.59 -12.23
C ASP A 91 -12.74 22.77 -11.86
N ALA A 92 -12.76 21.47 -12.17
CA ALA A 92 -13.87 20.58 -11.87
C ALA A 92 -13.81 20.10 -10.43
N VAL A 93 -14.98 19.99 -9.78
CA VAL A 93 -15.09 19.33 -8.48
C VAL A 93 -15.01 17.82 -8.71
N ILE A 94 -14.00 17.19 -8.11
CA ILE A 94 -13.80 15.75 -8.16
C ILE A 94 -14.22 15.18 -6.81
N GLU A 95 -15.33 14.44 -6.79
CA GLU A 95 -15.82 13.75 -5.59
C GLU A 95 -15.44 12.27 -5.63
N LYS A 96 -14.96 11.75 -4.50
CA LYS A 96 -14.62 10.34 -4.29
C LYS A 96 -15.26 9.88 -2.98
N THR A 97 -15.81 8.68 -2.97
CA THR A 97 -16.52 8.11 -1.81
C THR A 97 -15.83 6.85 -1.37
N ILE A 98 -15.42 6.79 -0.10
CA ILE A 98 -14.62 5.69 0.44
C ILE A 98 -15.25 5.24 1.75
N GLU A 99 -15.48 3.93 1.88
CA GLU A 99 -15.82 3.31 3.16
C GLU A 99 -14.52 3.16 3.96
N TYR A 100 -14.28 4.10 4.86
CA TYR A 100 -12.99 4.24 5.56
C TYR A 100 -12.54 2.95 6.26
N ASP A 101 -13.44 2.28 6.97
CA ASP A 101 -13.10 1.07 7.73
C ASP A 101 -12.62 -0.07 6.82
N LEU A 102 -13.33 -0.32 5.72
CA LEU A 102 -12.95 -1.34 4.73
C LEU A 102 -11.65 -0.96 4.02
N PHE A 103 -11.50 0.32 3.70
CA PHE A 103 -10.30 0.85 3.06
C PHE A 103 -9.06 0.70 3.95
N ALA A 104 -9.13 1.14 5.20
CA ALA A 104 -8.03 1.01 6.15
C ALA A 104 -7.63 -0.46 6.35
N LYS A 105 -8.60 -1.36 6.56
CA LYS A 105 -8.33 -2.82 6.67
C LYS A 105 -7.64 -3.38 5.44
N TRP A 106 -8.04 -2.94 4.25
CA TRP A 106 -7.41 -3.35 3.00
C TRP A 106 -5.98 -2.82 2.87
N ILE A 107 -5.72 -1.56 3.22
CA ILE A 107 -4.37 -0.99 3.26
C ILE A 107 -3.47 -1.73 4.27
N LEU A 108 -3.97 -2.01 5.47
CA LEU A 108 -3.25 -2.79 6.50
C LEU A 108 -2.91 -4.20 6.01
N LYS A 109 -3.86 -4.86 5.32
CA LYS A 109 -3.62 -6.15 4.67
C LYS A 109 -2.45 -6.07 3.68
N ILE A 110 -2.51 -5.11 2.75
CA ILE A 110 -1.48 -4.94 1.71
C ILE A 110 -0.11 -4.67 2.35
N ALA A 111 -0.05 -3.76 3.33
CA ALA A 111 1.18 -3.46 4.06
C ALA A 111 1.75 -4.70 4.76
N TYR A 112 0.91 -5.48 5.45
CA TYR A 112 1.36 -6.69 6.15
C TYR A 112 1.87 -7.78 5.19
N ASN A 113 1.16 -8.01 4.07
CA ASN A 113 1.60 -8.92 3.02
C ASN A 113 2.93 -8.46 2.42
N TYR A 114 3.06 -7.15 2.20
CA TYR A 114 4.25 -6.54 1.66
C TYR A 114 5.45 -6.74 2.58
N PHE A 115 5.42 -6.27 3.83
CA PHE A 115 6.56 -6.41 4.75
C PHE A 115 7.04 -7.87 4.88
N ARG A 116 6.10 -8.82 4.95
CA ARG A 116 6.44 -10.24 5.00
C ARG A 116 7.07 -10.76 3.71
N SER A 117 6.65 -10.31 2.53
CA SER A 117 7.26 -10.73 1.26
C SER A 117 8.70 -10.25 1.14
N ARG A 118 8.97 -9.06 1.69
CA ARG A 118 10.29 -8.44 1.83
C ARG A 118 11.16 -9.12 2.90
N LYS A 119 10.58 -9.97 3.74
CA LYS A 119 11.20 -10.59 4.93
C LYS A 119 11.73 -9.56 5.92
N ILE A 120 11.04 -8.44 6.02
CA ILE A 120 11.33 -7.37 6.97
C ILE A 120 10.66 -7.73 8.30
N GLU A 121 11.32 -7.37 9.39
CA GLU A 121 10.76 -7.50 10.74
C GLU A 121 9.50 -6.63 10.81
N CYS A 122 8.36 -7.23 11.13
CA CYS A 122 7.06 -6.57 11.11
C CYS A 122 6.13 -7.08 12.22
N SER A 123 6.70 -7.44 13.38
CA SER A 123 5.94 -7.87 14.55
C SER A 123 4.93 -6.81 15.02
N PHE A 124 5.25 -5.52 14.84
CA PHE A 124 4.32 -4.43 15.10
C PHE A 124 3.00 -4.59 14.33
N MET A 125 3.03 -5.16 13.12
CA MET A 125 1.81 -5.37 12.31
C MET A 125 0.88 -6.44 12.87
N GLU A 126 1.35 -7.29 13.80
CA GLU A 126 0.52 -8.37 14.36
C GLU A 126 -0.67 -7.84 15.15
N GLU A 127 -0.59 -6.61 15.69
CA GLU A 127 -1.70 -5.98 16.40
C GLU A 127 -2.90 -5.67 15.50
N TYR A 128 -2.67 -5.51 14.19
CA TYR A 128 -3.72 -5.21 13.21
C TYR A 128 -4.35 -6.48 12.61
N ILE A 129 -3.80 -7.67 12.87
CA ILE A 129 -4.36 -8.92 12.32
C ILE A 129 -5.83 -9.14 12.74
N PRO A 130 -6.23 -8.91 14.01
CA PRO A 130 -7.63 -9.03 14.41
C PRO A 130 -8.57 -8.11 13.62
N CYS A 131 -8.21 -6.84 13.39
CA CYS A 131 -9.07 -5.92 12.64
C CYS A 131 -9.13 -6.24 11.13
N ILE A 132 -8.08 -6.84 10.57
CA ILE A 132 -8.09 -7.34 9.18
C ILE A 132 -9.01 -8.55 9.03
N LEU A 133 -8.96 -9.51 9.98
CA LEU A 133 -9.68 -10.78 9.87
C LEU A 133 -11.11 -10.73 10.38
N GLN A 134 -11.40 -9.82 11.30
CA GLN A 134 -12.65 -9.78 12.05
C GLN A 134 -13.25 -8.37 11.97
N ASN A 135 -14.53 -8.25 12.28
CA ASN A 135 -15.17 -6.94 12.37
C ASN A 135 -14.88 -6.27 13.73
N VAL A 136 -13.60 -6.06 14.02
CA VAL A 136 -13.09 -5.35 15.21
C VAL A 136 -12.74 -3.92 14.82
N GLU A 137 -12.81 -3.00 15.78
CA GLU A 137 -12.39 -1.60 15.62
C GLU A 137 -10.93 -1.47 15.20
N LEU A 138 -10.64 -0.41 14.45
CA LEU A 138 -9.29 -0.05 14.04
C LEU A 138 -8.50 0.50 15.23
N SER A 139 -7.22 0.15 15.31
CA SER A 139 -6.30 0.77 16.26
C SER A 139 -5.96 2.20 15.82
N ASP A 140 -5.69 3.07 16.79
CA ASP A 140 -5.23 4.45 16.63
C ASP A 140 -3.69 4.57 16.49
N ASN A 141 -2.99 3.45 16.27
CA ASN A 141 -1.53 3.41 16.11
C ASN A 141 -1.08 3.51 14.64
N PHE A 142 -1.98 3.86 13.73
CA PHE A 142 -1.61 4.18 12.36
C PHE A 142 -2.46 5.32 11.81
N ASP A 143 -1.89 6.04 10.85
CA ASP A 143 -2.58 7.06 10.07
C ASP A 143 -2.47 6.78 8.59
N ILE A 144 -3.52 7.10 7.83
CA ILE A 144 -3.55 7.02 6.37
C ILE A 144 -3.88 8.41 5.83
N PHE A 145 -2.91 9.02 5.16
CA PHE A 145 -3.10 10.23 4.38
C PHE A 145 -3.36 9.84 2.93
N MET A 146 -4.57 10.11 2.44
CA MET A 146 -4.93 9.81 1.06
C MET A 146 -4.91 11.07 0.20
N GLY A 147 -4.38 10.93 -1.00
CA GLY A 147 -4.32 11.98 -2.01
C GLY A 147 -4.52 11.43 -3.41
N LEU A 148 -4.49 12.34 -4.37
CA LEU A 148 -4.61 12.04 -5.79
C LEU A 148 -3.25 12.21 -6.48
N HIS A 149 -2.87 11.25 -7.31
CA HIS A 149 -1.82 11.45 -8.29
C HIS A 149 -2.41 12.21 -9.48
N ILE A 150 -1.80 13.35 -9.81
CA ILE A 150 -2.18 14.19 -10.95
C ILE A 150 -0.91 14.45 -11.74
N ASN A 151 -0.90 14.05 -13.01
CA ASN A 151 0.21 14.36 -13.90
C ASN A 151 0.13 15.83 -14.32
N THR A 152 0.98 16.68 -13.74
CA THR A 152 1.06 18.11 -14.09
C THR A 152 2.15 18.40 -15.14
N THR A 153 2.74 17.37 -15.74
CA THR A 153 3.77 17.54 -16.77
C THR A 153 3.12 17.73 -18.14
N PRO A 154 3.83 18.34 -19.12
CA PRO A 154 3.26 18.55 -20.45
C PRO A 154 3.21 17.29 -21.32
N VAL A 155 3.57 16.11 -20.79
CA VAL A 155 3.61 14.84 -21.52
C VAL A 155 2.89 13.74 -20.74
N LEU A 156 2.39 12.72 -21.44
CA LEU A 156 1.73 11.58 -20.82
C LEU A 156 2.68 10.83 -19.88
N GLU A 157 2.14 10.24 -18.82
CA GLU A 157 2.95 9.55 -17.81
C GLU A 157 3.67 8.32 -18.39
N GLU A 158 3.06 7.68 -19.40
CA GLU A 158 3.61 6.56 -20.18
C GLU A 158 4.98 6.87 -20.82
N VAL A 159 5.30 8.16 -21.04
CA VAL A 159 6.57 8.59 -21.65
C VAL A 159 7.75 8.54 -20.67
N TYR A 160 7.47 8.50 -19.36
CA TYR A 160 8.48 8.42 -18.32
C TYR A 160 8.64 6.98 -17.81
N ASN A 161 8.09 6.70 -16.62
CA ASN A 161 8.13 5.41 -15.96
C ASN A 161 6.79 5.22 -15.26
N TYR A 162 5.78 4.81 -16.04
CA TYR A 162 4.42 4.61 -15.56
C TYR A 162 4.38 3.44 -14.55
N GLN A 163 4.16 3.77 -13.28
CA GLN A 163 4.11 2.83 -12.15
C GLN A 163 2.81 3.04 -11.35
N PRO A 164 1.64 2.70 -11.91
CA PRO A 164 0.34 2.86 -11.25
C PRO A 164 0.16 1.92 -10.05
N LEU A 165 0.97 0.86 -9.93
CA LEU A 165 1.00 -0.03 -8.77
C LEU A 165 2.38 0.04 -8.12
N GLN A 166 2.49 0.74 -7.00
CA GLN A 166 3.77 0.96 -6.33
C GLN A 166 3.63 0.94 -4.81
N ILE A 167 4.62 0.37 -4.13
CA ILE A 167 4.82 0.50 -2.69
C ILE A 167 6.25 0.97 -2.46
N CYS A 168 6.42 2.10 -1.79
CA CYS A 168 7.70 2.70 -1.43
C CYS A 168 7.86 2.70 0.11
N GLU A 169 8.92 2.05 0.58
CA GLU A 169 9.27 1.97 1.99
C GLU A 169 10.02 3.22 2.43
N ASN A 170 9.61 3.80 3.56
CA ASN A 170 10.25 4.96 4.19
C ASN A 170 10.56 6.09 3.19
N PRO A 171 9.54 6.59 2.45
CA PRO A 171 9.75 7.62 1.45
C PRO A 171 10.28 8.90 2.11
N LYS A 172 11.18 9.59 1.42
CA LYS A 172 11.69 10.89 1.88
C LYS A 172 10.67 11.97 1.56
N LEU A 173 10.05 12.51 2.60
CA LEU A 173 9.15 13.65 2.48
C LEU A 173 9.95 14.95 2.36
N ARG A 174 9.52 15.83 1.46
CA ARG A 174 10.16 17.12 1.17
C ARG A 174 9.12 18.21 1.17
N GLY A 175 9.40 19.30 1.88
CA GLY A 175 8.57 20.51 1.85
C GLY A 175 8.77 21.38 0.61
N THR A 176 9.80 21.10 -0.19
CA THR A 176 10.17 21.89 -1.38
C THR A 176 10.14 20.99 -2.61
N SER A 177 9.69 21.52 -3.75
CA SER A 177 9.74 20.77 -5.01
C SER A 177 11.18 20.60 -5.49
N ILE A 178 11.47 19.43 -6.07
CA ILE A 178 12.81 19.08 -6.58
C ILE A 178 13.30 20.11 -7.62
N GLY A 179 12.40 20.62 -8.48
CA GLY A 179 12.73 21.62 -9.48
C GLY A 179 13.26 22.93 -8.87
N ILE A 180 12.69 23.38 -7.75
CA ILE A 180 13.16 24.56 -7.02
C ILE A 180 14.52 24.27 -6.39
N GLU A 181 14.71 23.10 -5.78
CA GLU A 181 16.02 22.72 -5.21
C GLU A 181 17.13 22.77 -6.27
N PHE A 182 16.87 22.24 -7.47
CA PHE A 182 17.83 22.28 -8.57
C PHE A 182 18.09 23.71 -9.07
N LEU A 183 17.03 24.48 -9.30
CA LEU A 183 17.14 25.85 -9.83
C LEU A 183 17.98 26.74 -8.90
N PHE A 184 17.80 26.61 -7.59
CA PHE A 184 18.49 27.41 -6.57
C PHE A 184 19.71 26.72 -5.96
N LYS A 185 20.09 25.52 -6.44
CA LYS A 185 21.21 24.70 -5.92
C LYS A 185 21.14 24.48 -4.40
N LEU A 186 19.93 24.24 -3.89
CA LEU A 186 19.70 24.00 -2.48
C LEU A 186 20.21 22.58 -2.09
N PRO A 187 20.60 22.35 -0.83
CA PRO A 187 20.96 21.02 -0.35
C PRO A 187 19.83 20.01 -0.61
N HIS A 188 20.17 18.76 -0.94
CA HIS A 188 19.19 17.71 -1.20
C HIS A 188 18.34 17.29 0.01
N ASN A 189 18.62 17.81 1.19
CA ASN A 189 17.82 17.64 2.40
C ASN A 189 17.19 18.96 2.87
N PHE A 190 17.19 19.99 2.00
CA PHE A 190 16.57 21.26 2.30
C PHE A 190 15.07 21.06 2.52
N ASN A 191 14.59 21.34 3.73
CA ASN A 191 13.22 21.08 4.18
C ASN A 191 12.79 19.59 4.08
N SER A 192 13.69 18.65 4.37
CA SER A 192 13.28 17.27 4.58
C SER A 192 12.38 17.16 5.81
N ILE A 193 11.26 16.47 5.67
CA ILE A 193 10.32 16.22 6.76
C ILE A 193 10.64 14.83 7.31
N THR A 194 10.87 14.76 8.62
CA THR A 194 11.07 13.51 9.35
C THR A 194 9.85 13.27 10.24
N ILE A 195 9.27 12.08 10.17
CA ILE A 195 8.22 11.66 11.08
C ILE A 195 8.90 11.00 12.29
N PRO A 196 8.90 11.61 13.48
CA PRO A 196 9.49 10.99 14.68
C PRO A 196 8.63 9.81 15.17
N GLU A 197 9.20 8.94 16.01
CA GLU A 197 8.46 7.90 16.76
C GLU A 197 7.51 6.99 15.93
N ASN A 198 7.95 6.61 14.72
CA ASN A 198 7.27 5.60 13.90
C ASN A 198 8.04 4.26 13.88
N GLU A 199 7.31 3.17 13.67
CA GLU A 199 7.84 1.84 13.35
C GLU A 199 8.21 1.75 11.86
N SER A 200 7.35 2.29 11.00
CA SER A 200 7.58 2.34 9.55
C SER A 200 6.64 3.35 8.87
N THR A 201 7.01 3.77 7.66
CA THR A 201 6.13 4.53 6.77
C THR A 201 6.12 3.93 5.37
N LEU A 202 4.96 3.96 4.71
CA LEU A 202 4.78 3.46 3.35
C LEU A 202 4.10 4.52 2.48
N ALA A 203 4.59 4.74 1.26
CA ALA A 203 3.80 5.36 0.20
C ALA A 203 3.29 4.27 -0.74
N ILE A 204 1.97 4.18 -0.91
CA ILE A 204 1.31 3.18 -1.73
C ILE A 204 0.55 3.90 -2.84
N ARG A 205 0.65 3.40 -4.07
CA ARG A 205 -0.06 3.93 -5.24
C ARG A 205 -0.90 2.84 -5.90
N PHE A 206 -2.15 3.18 -6.21
CA PHE A 206 -3.08 2.41 -7.03
C PHE A 206 -3.74 3.31 -8.08
N GLY A 207 -3.23 3.31 -9.31
CA GLY A 207 -3.64 4.27 -10.34
C GLY A 207 -3.43 5.69 -9.84
N ASN A 208 -4.53 6.42 -9.69
CA ASN A 208 -4.52 7.79 -9.17
C ASN A 208 -4.71 7.91 -7.66
N ALA A 209 -4.98 6.82 -6.95
CA ALA A 209 -4.98 6.83 -5.50
C ALA A 209 -3.55 6.77 -4.98
N VAL A 210 -3.15 7.73 -4.14
CA VAL A 210 -1.89 7.71 -3.41
C VAL A 210 -2.19 7.74 -1.92
N MET A 211 -1.59 6.83 -1.18
CA MET A 211 -1.72 6.74 0.27
C MET A 211 -0.34 6.85 0.90
N TYR A 212 -0.20 7.73 1.87
CA TYR A 212 0.93 7.75 2.78
C TYR A 212 0.48 7.19 4.13
N VAL A 213 1.06 6.06 4.53
CA VAL A 213 0.69 5.33 5.74
C VAL A 213 1.82 5.48 6.75
N ILE A 214 1.45 5.86 7.97
CA ILE A 214 2.37 5.95 9.10
C ILE A 214 1.97 4.89 10.12
N PHE A 215 2.91 4.03 10.50
CA PHE A 215 2.74 3.11 11.62
C PHE A 215 3.49 3.68 12.82
N TRP A 216 2.76 4.16 13.81
CA TRP A 216 3.34 4.77 15.00
C TRP A 216 3.84 3.70 15.97
N LYS A 217 4.88 4.04 16.73
CA LYS A 217 5.21 3.25 17.92
C LYS A 217 4.08 3.34 18.92
N LYS A 218 3.85 2.27 19.69
CA LYS A 218 2.76 2.22 20.69
C LYS A 218 2.81 3.33 21.73
N ASP A 219 4.01 3.72 22.13
CA ASP A 219 4.23 4.76 23.14
C ASP A 219 4.41 6.16 22.51
N CYS A 220 4.08 6.34 21.22
CA CYS A 220 4.19 7.63 20.55
C CYS A 220 3.22 8.65 21.19
N PRO A 221 3.72 9.80 21.68
CA PRO A 221 2.87 10.85 22.23
C PRO A 221 1.80 11.31 21.24
N VAL A 222 0.57 11.47 21.72
CA VAL A 222 -0.59 11.92 20.91
C VAL A 222 -0.32 13.26 20.21
N GLU A 223 0.51 14.11 20.80
CA GLU A 223 0.91 15.41 20.24
C GLU A 223 1.75 15.28 18.98
N LEU A 224 2.50 14.20 18.82
CA LEU A 224 3.33 13.94 17.62
C LEU A 224 2.54 13.30 16.47
N LYS A 225 1.36 12.74 16.77
CA LYS A 225 0.45 12.17 15.77
C LYS A 225 -0.43 13.24 15.08
N LYS A 226 -0.49 14.47 15.62
CA LYS A 226 -1.31 15.59 15.12
C LYS A 226 -0.50 16.55 14.27
#